data_AF-A0AAV0JYZ8-F1
#
_entry.id   AF-A0AAV0JYZ8-F1
#
_cell.length_a   1.000
_cell.length_b   1.000
_cell.length_c   1.000
_cell.angle_alpha   90.00
_cell.angle_beta   90.00
_cell.angle_gamma   90.00
#
_symmetry.space_group_name_H-M   'P 1'
#
loop_
_entity.id
_entity.type
_entity.pdbx_description
1 polymer ?
#
loop_
_entity_poly.entity_id
_entity_poly.type
_entity_poly.pdbx_seq_one_letter_code
_entity_poly.pdbx_strand_id
1 'polypeptide(L)'
;MLSAAIYHKQLKLSTAAKASHSSGEIVNYVTADAYRIGEFPYWFHQIWTTTIQLCLALVIIYSAVGLATAAAVLAILLVVLPTYPMIKWQHKYQTNLMSAQDKRLKAISEALANMKVLKLYAWEKHFRNVIQGLRNEEFEWISGVLSVKGLQMVLFWTSPVLVPAITFWASYLLGIPLTASNVFTTLASLRLLQEPIRLIPDVVGVFIEAKVSLDRIVRFLEAPELLNVKVYGKIAYVSQAAWIQTGTIQCSLVKDLEMLPYGDLTQIGERGVNLSGGQKQRVQLARALYQNADVYLLDDPFSAVDAHTATNLFNEYVMEALAGKTVLLVTHQVDFLPSFDSILIQDPKISKVNLLAVYSAIGGIMAAFLLVRSWLVVKLGCVTSESIFSNLLVSLFRAPMSFYDSTPLGRILSRVSADMSLVDLEMAFKSTIAVGSTMNAYSIFAVLAFITWPVLFVIIPLVYLIIILQVDT
;
A
#
# COMPACT_ATOMS: atom_id res chain seq x y z
N MET A 1 11.60 24.74 -2.27
CA MET A 1 12.91 25.44 -2.30
C MET A 1 13.58 25.36 -3.66
N LEU A 2 13.80 24.17 -4.26
CA LEU A 2 14.57 24.02 -5.51
C LEU A 2 14.14 24.97 -6.66
N SER A 3 12.83 25.15 -6.87
CA SER A 3 12.26 26.08 -7.86
C SER A 3 12.74 27.53 -7.69
N ALA A 4 12.99 27.99 -6.46
CA ALA A 4 13.51 29.33 -6.17
C ALA A 4 15.00 29.45 -6.50
N ALA A 5 15.78 28.37 -6.32
CA ALA A 5 17.18 28.32 -6.75
C ALA A 5 17.29 28.33 -8.29
N ILE A 6 16.42 27.59 -8.98
CA ILE A 6 16.31 27.61 -10.46
C ILE A 6 15.96 29.03 -10.95
N TYR A 7 14.96 29.68 -10.35
CA TYR A 7 14.60 31.06 -10.67
C TYR A 7 15.74 32.06 -10.41
N HIS A 8 16.42 31.94 -9.26
CA HIS A 8 17.56 32.81 -8.92
C HIS A 8 18.77 32.59 -9.85
N LYS A 9 19.00 31.35 -10.33
CA LYS A 9 19.99 31.05 -11.38
C LYS A 9 19.59 31.67 -12.72
N GLN A 10 18.31 31.58 -13.11
CA GLN A 10 17.78 32.15 -14.35
C GLN A 10 18.05 33.66 -14.49
N LEU A 11 18.06 34.40 -13.37
CA LEU A 11 18.39 35.83 -13.31
C LEU A 11 19.88 36.14 -13.50
N LYS A 12 20.78 35.15 -13.36
CA LYS A 12 22.24 35.32 -13.40
C LYS A 12 22.95 34.68 -14.60
N LEU A 13 22.27 33.83 -15.38
CA LEU A 13 22.85 33.16 -16.54
C LEU A 13 23.48 34.15 -17.53
N SER A 14 24.68 33.82 -18.02
CA SER A 14 25.31 34.52 -19.13
C SER A 14 24.45 34.45 -20.39
N THR A 15 24.57 35.45 -21.27
CA THR A 15 23.80 35.52 -22.52
C THR A 15 24.00 34.29 -23.41
N ALA A 16 25.19 33.66 -23.36
CA ALA A 16 25.48 32.41 -24.06
C ALA A 16 24.75 31.21 -23.42
N ALA A 17 24.82 31.04 -22.09
CA ALA A 17 24.10 29.96 -21.40
C ALA A 17 22.57 30.12 -21.48
N LYS A 18 22.09 31.36 -21.59
CA LYS A 18 20.67 31.68 -21.82
C LYS A 18 20.19 31.34 -23.25
N ALA A 19 21.11 31.09 -24.18
CA ALA A 19 20.81 30.58 -25.52
C ALA A 19 20.87 29.03 -25.60
N SER A 20 21.56 28.35 -24.67
CA SER A 20 21.66 26.89 -24.62
C SER A 20 20.56 26.19 -23.81
N HIS A 21 19.72 26.94 -23.09
CA HIS A 21 18.52 26.44 -22.42
C HIS A 21 17.29 27.21 -22.92
N SER A 22 16.34 26.51 -23.54
CA SER A 22 15.09 27.14 -24.00
C SER A 22 14.19 27.55 -22.83
N SER A 23 13.29 28.51 -23.07
CA SER A 23 12.28 28.91 -22.09
C SER A 23 11.36 27.74 -21.68
N GLY A 24 11.07 26.83 -22.60
CA GLY A 24 10.29 25.61 -22.33
C GLY A 24 11.00 24.63 -21.40
N GLU A 25 12.31 24.42 -21.59
CA GLU A 25 13.11 23.58 -20.69
C GLU A 25 13.21 24.17 -19.29
N ILE A 26 13.42 25.49 -19.16
CA ILE A 26 13.47 26.16 -17.85
C ILE A 26 12.13 26.02 -17.11
N VAL A 27 11.00 26.13 -17.82
CA VAL A 27 9.68 25.83 -17.25
C VAL A 27 9.58 24.36 -16.81
N ASN A 28 10.02 23.41 -17.64
CA ASN A 28 10.02 21.98 -17.29
C ASN A 28 10.91 21.65 -16.08
N TYR A 29 12.05 22.34 -15.91
CA TYR A 29 12.90 22.20 -14.72
C TYR A 29 12.14 22.62 -13.45
N VAL A 30 11.33 23.68 -13.54
CA VAL A 30 10.53 24.21 -12.42
C VAL A 30 9.27 23.38 -12.13
N THR A 31 8.59 22.85 -13.15
CA THR A 31 7.27 22.20 -12.99
C THR A 31 7.35 20.68 -12.86
N ALA A 32 8.22 20.00 -13.61
CA ALA A 32 8.29 18.53 -13.64
C ALA A 32 9.50 17.99 -12.86
N ASP A 33 10.70 18.51 -13.15
CA ASP A 33 11.93 17.93 -12.60
C ASP A 33 12.12 18.30 -11.12
N ALA A 34 11.79 19.54 -10.74
CA ALA A 34 11.75 19.94 -9.33
C ALA A 34 10.64 19.23 -8.52
N TYR A 35 9.53 18.81 -9.17
CA TYR A 35 8.51 17.97 -8.53
C TYR A 35 9.05 16.57 -8.26
N ARG A 36 9.63 15.90 -9.27
CA ARG A 36 10.26 14.57 -9.13
C ARG A 36 11.31 14.51 -8.02
N ILE A 37 12.16 15.54 -7.92
CA ILE A 37 13.18 15.64 -6.85
C ILE A 37 12.52 15.97 -5.49
N GLY A 38 11.40 16.68 -5.47
CA GLY A 38 10.61 16.96 -4.26
C GLY A 38 9.95 15.71 -3.66
N GLU A 39 9.47 14.80 -4.51
CA GLU A 39 8.89 13.51 -4.09
C GLU A 39 9.95 12.50 -3.64
N PHE A 40 11.18 12.59 -4.17
CA PHE A 40 12.25 11.61 -3.96
C PHE A 40 12.50 11.21 -2.48
N PRO A 41 12.50 12.10 -1.47
CA PRO A 41 12.77 11.71 -0.09
C PRO A 41 11.78 10.68 0.48
N TYR A 42 10.50 10.76 0.09
CA TYR A 42 9.47 9.79 0.48
C TYR A 42 9.76 8.41 -0.13
N TRP A 43 10.00 8.37 -1.45
CA TRP A 43 10.32 7.13 -2.16
C TRP A 43 11.69 6.54 -1.76
N PHE A 44 12.65 7.39 -1.38
CA PHE A 44 13.94 6.96 -0.84
C PHE A 44 13.80 6.27 0.52
N HIS A 45 12.91 6.75 1.40
CA HIS A 45 12.59 6.02 2.62
C HIS A 45 11.91 4.68 2.32
N GLN A 46 11.05 4.63 1.30
CA GLN A 46 10.38 3.40 0.88
C GLN A 46 11.34 2.29 0.41
N ILE A 47 12.53 2.62 -0.11
CA ILE A 47 13.56 1.62 -0.48
C ILE A 47 13.99 0.78 0.72
N TRP A 48 14.38 1.42 1.82
CA TRP A 48 14.96 0.71 2.96
C TRP A 48 13.89 0.11 3.88
N THR A 49 12.73 0.76 4.03
CA THR A 49 11.62 0.21 4.83
C THR A 49 11.07 -1.06 4.20
N THR A 50 10.82 -1.09 2.88
CA THR A 50 10.38 -2.31 2.18
C THR A 50 11.41 -3.43 2.28
N THR A 51 12.70 -3.14 2.14
CA THR A 51 13.79 -4.13 2.31
C THR A 51 13.76 -4.76 3.70
N ILE A 52 13.67 -3.95 4.77
CA ILE A 52 13.59 -4.45 6.15
C ILE A 52 12.28 -5.23 6.39
N GLN A 53 11.15 -4.74 5.88
CA GLN A 53 9.84 -5.40 6.00
C GLN A 53 9.82 -6.78 5.32
N LEU A 54 10.44 -6.92 4.14
CA LEU A 54 10.62 -8.21 3.48
C LEU A 54 11.44 -9.17 4.37
N CYS A 55 12.58 -8.73 4.89
CA CYS A 55 13.44 -9.56 5.76
C CYS A 55 12.73 -9.99 7.05
N LEU A 56 12.09 -9.07 7.77
CA LEU A 56 11.40 -9.37 9.02
C LEU A 56 10.22 -10.33 8.82
N ALA A 57 9.40 -10.13 7.79
CA ALA A 57 8.27 -11.03 7.52
C ALA A 57 8.73 -12.42 7.08
N LEU A 58 9.87 -12.55 6.36
CA LEU A 58 10.46 -13.86 6.06
C LEU A 58 10.98 -14.57 7.32
N VAL A 59 11.59 -13.86 8.27
CA VAL A 59 11.98 -14.43 9.57
C VAL A 59 10.75 -14.90 10.36
N ILE A 60 9.66 -14.14 10.36
CA ILE A 60 8.41 -14.53 11.03
C ILE A 60 7.81 -15.79 10.39
N ILE A 61 7.73 -15.86 9.06
CA ILE A 61 7.23 -17.06 8.36
C ILE A 61 8.13 -18.27 8.62
N TYR A 62 9.46 -18.08 8.68
CA TYR A 62 10.39 -19.14 9.07
C TYR A 62 10.17 -19.63 10.50
N SER A 63 9.90 -18.73 11.46
CA SER A 63 9.56 -19.13 12.83
C SER A 63 8.21 -19.87 12.94
N ALA A 64 7.26 -19.57 12.05
CA ALA A 64 5.92 -20.17 12.07
C ALA A 64 5.80 -21.50 11.28
N VAL A 65 6.56 -21.68 10.20
CA VAL A 65 6.41 -22.85 9.28
C VAL A 65 7.74 -23.47 8.84
N GLY A 66 8.87 -23.03 9.39
CA GLY A 66 10.19 -23.63 9.17
C GLY A 66 10.55 -23.77 7.70
N LEU A 67 10.91 -24.98 7.27
CA LEU A 67 11.33 -25.29 5.90
C LEU A 67 10.26 -25.01 4.83
N ALA A 68 8.96 -24.99 5.17
CA ALA A 68 7.91 -24.64 4.21
C ALA A 68 7.99 -23.17 3.72
N THR A 69 8.76 -22.32 4.40
CA THR A 69 9.08 -20.96 3.96
C THR A 69 9.76 -20.93 2.58
N ALA A 70 10.52 -21.97 2.21
CA ALA A 70 11.09 -22.09 0.88
C ALA A 70 10.00 -22.21 -0.21
N ALA A 71 8.91 -22.93 0.08
CA ALA A 71 7.74 -23.01 -0.80
C ALA A 71 6.96 -21.69 -0.84
N ALA A 72 6.89 -20.96 0.28
CA ALA A 72 6.30 -19.61 0.32
C ALA A 72 7.06 -18.62 -0.59
N VAL A 73 8.40 -18.60 -0.49
CA VAL A 73 9.27 -17.77 -1.35
C VAL A 73 9.16 -18.18 -2.81
N LEU A 74 9.15 -19.48 -3.12
CA LEU A 74 8.98 -19.98 -4.49
C LEU A 74 7.61 -19.61 -5.07
N ALA A 75 6.53 -19.70 -4.27
CA ALA A 75 5.20 -19.24 -4.67
C ALA A 75 5.14 -17.72 -4.91
N ILE A 76 5.82 -16.92 -4.09
CA ILE A 76 5.96 -15.46 -4.32
C ILE A 76 6.69 -15.20 -5.64
N LEU A 77 7.79 -15.91 -5.92
CA LEU A 77 8.52 -15.77 -7.19
C LEU A 77 7.66 -16.16 -8.40
N LEU A 78 6.85 -17.22 -8.30
CA LEU A 78 5.88 -17.60 -9.33
C LEU A 78 4.78 -16.56 -9.56
N VAL A 79 4.41 -15.77 -8.55
CA VAL A 79 3.48 -14.63 -8.68
C VAL A 79 4.20 -13.40 -9.28
N VAL A 80 5.44 -13.13 -8.88
CA VAL A 80 6.18 -11.92 -9.31
C VAL A 80 6.71 -12.03 -10.75
N LEU A 81 7.27 -13.18 -11.15
CA LEU A 81 7.91 -13.34 -12.47
C LEU A 81 6.99 -13.02 -13.66
N PRO A 82 5.69 -13.40 -13.69
CA PRO A 82 4.75 -12.99 -14.74
C PRO A 82 4.51 -11.47 -14.84
N THR A 83 4.69 -10.70 -13.75
CA THR A 83 4.41 -9.25 -13.79
C THR A 83 5.38 -8.47 -14.69
N TYR A 84 6.62 -8.95 -14.85
CA TYR A 84 7.65 -8.30 -15.65
C TYR A 84 7.31 -8.21 -17.16
N PRO A 85 6.94 -9.29 -17.88
CA PRO A 85 6.47 -9.18 -19.25
C PRO A 85 5.15 -8.39 -19.35
N MET A 86 4.27 -8.45 -18.35
CA MET A 86 3.03 -7.65 -18.34
C MET A 86 3.32 -6.15 -18.31
N ILE A 87 4.27 -5.68 -17.48
CA ILE A 87 4.71 -4.28 -17.47
C ILE A 87 5.26 -3.84 -18.84
N LYS A 88 6.02 -4.72 -19.52
CA LYS A 88 6.50 -4.44 -20.90
C LYS A 88 5.36 -4.35 -21.91
N TRP A 89 4.35 -5.20 -21.82
CA TRP A 89 3.16 -5.14 -22.70
C TRP A 89 2.34 -3.88 -22.42
N GLN A 90 2.11 -3.54 -21.15
CA GLN A 90 1.44 -2.30 -20.74
C GLN A 90 2.14 -1.07 -21.33
N HIS A 91 3.47 -0.96 -21.17
CA HIS A 91 4.24 0.14 -21.76
C HIS A 91 4.10 0.17 -23.28
N LYS A 92 4.21 -0.98 -23.97
CA LYS A 92 4.04 -1.05 -25.44
C LYS A 92 2.67 -0.55 -25.89
N TYR A 93 1.60 -1.02 -25.24
CA TYR A 93 0.23 -0.58 -25.56
C TYR A 93 0.03 0.91 -25.25
N GLN A 94 0.59 1.41 -24.14
CA GLN A 94 0.50 2.81 -23.74
C GLN A 94 1.26 3.75 -24.69
N THR A 95 2.45 3.37 -25.17
CA THR A 95 3.19 4.15 -26.18
C THR A 95 2.43 4.23 -27.50
N ASN A 96 1.84 3.12 -27.96
CA ASN A 96 1.01 3.12 -29.17
C ASN A 96 -0.29 3.91 -28.99
N LEU A 97 -0.91 3.84 -27.81
CA LEU A 97 -2.08 4.63 -27.45
C LEU A 97 -1.81 6.13 -27.54
N MET A 98 -0.69 6.61 -27.00
CA MET A 98 -0.30 8.02 -27.10
C MET A 98 -0.16 8.47 -28.57
N SER A 99 0.47 7.63 -29.41
CA SER A 99 0.57 7.90 -30.85
C SER A 99 -0.79 7.97 -31.56
N ALA A 100 -1.75 7.12 -31.20
CA ALA A 100 -3.12 7.20 -31.71
C ALA A 100 -3.88 8.44 -31.18
N GLN A 101 -3.67 8.80 -29.90
CA GLN A 101 -4.24 9.99 -29.27
C GLN A 101 -3.76 11.27 -29.94
N ASP A 102 -2.47 11.40 -30.25
CA ASP A 102 -1.93 12.57 -30.96
C ASP A 102 -2.57 12.76 -32.33
N LYS A 103 -2.77 11.67 -33.11
CA LYS A 103 -3.50 11.73 -34.40
C LYS A 103 -4.93 12.25 -34.21
N ARG A 104 -5.68 11.69 -33.25
CA ARG A 104 -7.07 12.08 -32.97
C ARG A 104 -7.15 13.53 -32.53
N LEU A 105 -6.30 13.95 -31.59
CA LEU A 105 -6.30 15.29 -31.02
C LEU A 105 -5.89 16.34 -32.05
N LYS A 106 -4.94 16.03 -32.95
CA LYS A 106 -4.62 16.87 -34.11
C LYS A 106 -5.84 17.06 -35.02
N ALA A 107 -6.49 15.98 -35.46
CA ALA A 107 -7.67 16.06 -36.34
C ALA A 107 -8.84 16.83 -35.69
N ILE A 108 -9.04 16.66 -34.38
CA ILE A 108 -10.03 17.42 -33.61
C ILE A 108 -9.66 18.91 -33.52
N SER A 109 -8.39 19.23 -33.26
CA SER A 109 -7.91 20.62 -33.22
C SER A 109 -8.06 21.33 -34.57
N GLU A 110 -7.72 20.65 -35.68
CA GLU A 110 -7.87 21.17 -37.03
C GLU A 110 -9.35 21.40 -37.39
N ALA A 111 -10.24 20.47 -37.04
CA ALA A 111 -11.68 20.63 -37.25
C ALA A 111 -12.31 21.74 -36.40
N LEU A 112 -11.86 21.91 -35.15
CA LEU A 112 -12.34 22.94 -34.24
C LEU A 112 -11.85 24.35 -34.64
N ALA A 113 -10.57 24.50 -34.98
CA ALA A 113 -10.02 25.77 -35.45
C ALA A 113 -10.72 26.29 -36.72
N ASN A 114 -11.17 25.37 -37.58
CA ASN A 114 -11.87 25.69 -38.83
C ASN A 114 -13.40 25.52 -38.75
N MET A 115 -13.98 25.39 -37.55
CA MET A 115 -15.39 24.99 -37.35
C MET A 115 -16.38 25.82 -38.19
N LYS A 116 -16.20 27.14 -38.27
CA LYS A 116 -17.02 28.03 -39.11
C LYS A 116 -17.09 27.60 -40.57
N VAL A 117 -15.96 27.16 -41.14
CA VAL A 117 -15.87 26.65 -42.52
C VAL A 117 -16.57 25.30 -42.64
N LEU A 118 -16.35 24.39 -41.68
CA LEU A 118 -17.01 23.07 -41.65
C LEU A 118 -18.54 23.19 -41.57
N LYS A 119 -19.07 24.18 -40.84
CA LYS A 119 -20.51 24.47 -40.80
C LYS A 119 -21.04 25.02 -42.13
N LEU A 120 -20.35 26.00 -42.73
CA LEU A 120 -20.76 26.62 -43.99
C LEU A 120 -20.85 25.63 -45.16
N TYR A 121 -19.95 24.65 -45.23
CA TYR A 121 -19.98 23.59 -46.26
C TYR A 121 -20.72 22.30 -45.82
N ALA A 122 -21.36 22.30 -44.65
CA ALA A 122 -22.01 21.13 -44.03
C ALA A 122 -21.09 19.88 -43.87
N TRP A 123 -19.77 20.07 -43.85
CA TRP A 123 -18.76 19.02 -43.75
C TRP A 123 -18.63 18.40 -42.35
N GLU A 124 -19.37 18.89 -41.36
CA GLU A 124 -19.43 18.35 -39.99
C GLU A 124 -19.53 16.82 -39.94
N LYS A 125 -20.42 16.23 -40.75
CA LYS A 125 -20.68 14.78 -40.76
C LYS A 125 -19.47 13.99 -41.29
N HIS A 126 -18.73 14.55 -42.26
CA HIS A 126 -17.54 13.93 -42.80
C HIS A 126 -16.40 13.94 -41.76
N PHE A 127 -16.07 15.12 -41.21
CA PHE A 127 -15.02 15.24 -40.19
C PHE A 127 -15.32 14.43 -38.93
N ARG A 128 -16.58 14.38 -38.48
CA ARG A 128 -17.01 13.51 -37.38
C ARG A 128 -16.71 12.03 -37.65
N ASN A 129 -17.01 11.54 -38.86
CA ASN A 129 -16.73 10.16 -39.23
C ASN A 129 -15.22 9.86 -39.31
N VAL A 130 -14.40 10.81 -39.80
CA VAL A 130 -12.92 10.69 -39.79
C VAL A 130 -12.39 10.59 -38.35
N ILE A 131 -12.86 11.45 -37.44
CA ILE A 131 -12.47 11.44 -36.03
C ILE A 131 -12.94 10.15 -35.32
N GLN A 132 -14.12 9.63 -35.66
CA GLN A 132 -14.59 8.35 -35.14
C GLN A 132 -13.74 7.17 -35.66
N GLY A 133 -13.27 7.21 -36.92
CA GLY A 133 -12.31 6.23 -37.43
C GLY A 133 -11.01 6.20 -36.63
N LEU A 134 -10.45 7.37 -36.32
CA LEU A 134 -9.27 7.50 -35.45
C LEU A 134 -9.54 7.04 -34.00
N ARG A 135 -10.77 7.21 -33.49
CA ARG A 135 -11.16 6.65 -32.18
C ARG A 135 -11.20 5.12 -32.19
N ASN A 136 -11.57 4.50 -33.31
CA ASN A 136 -11.55 3.05 -33.44
C ASN A 136 -10.10 2.51 -33.48
N GLU A 137 -9.14 3.23 -34.09
CA GLU A 137 -7.70 2.92 -33.95
C GLU A 137 -7.24 3.02 -32.48
N GLU A 138 -7.70 4.02 -31.73
CA GLU A 138 -7.37 4.23 -30.31
C GLU A 138 -7.94 3.12 -29.41
N PHE A 139 -9.16 2.65 -29.70
CA PHE A 139 -9.89 1.65 -28.92
C PHE A 139 -9.13 0.33 -28.75
N GLU A 140 -8.48 -0.17 -29.80
CA GLU A 140 -7.63 -1.37 -29.74
C GLU A 140 -6.50 -1.21 -28.69
N TRP A 141 -5.87 -0.04 -28.65
CA TRP A 141 -4.80 0.26 -27.70
C TRP A 141 -5.33 0.49 -26.27
N ILE A 142 -6.48 1.16 -26.10
CA ILE A 142 -7.17 1.30 -24.81
C ILE A 142 -7.50 -0.09 -24.25
N SER A 143 -8.11 -0.95 -25.06
CA SER A 143 -8.46 -2.33 -24.71
C SER A 143 -7.25 -3.15 -24.28
N GLY A 144 -6.12 -3.00 -24.99
CA GLY A 144 -4.83 -3.61 -24.61
C GLY A 144 -4.31 -3.14 -23.25
N VAL A 145 -4.26 -1.83 -22.99
CA VAL A 145 -3.82 -1.26 -21.70
C VAL A 145 -4.72 -1.73 -20.56
N LEU A 146 -6.05 -1.63 -20.72
CA LEU A 146 -7.02 -2.03 -19.69
C LEU A 146 -6.98 -3.54 -19.42
N SER A 147 -6.79 -4.37 -20.44
CA SER A 147 -6.68 -5.83 -20.29
C SER A 147 -5.47 -6.23 -19.45
N VAL A 148 -4.30 -5.65 -19.71
CA VAL A 148 -3.08 -5.93 -18.92
C VAL A 148 -3.23 -5.44 -17.48
N LYS A 149 -3.78 -4.23 -17.28
CA LYS A 149 -4.09 -3.67 -15.96
C LYS A 149 -5.08 -4.53 -15.17
N GLY A 150 -6.05 -5.13 -15.85
CA GLY A 150 -6.99 -6.10 -15.29
C GLY A 150 -6.29 -7.39 -14.83
N LEU A 151 -5.47 -8.00 -15.68
CA LEU A 151 -4.72 -9.21 -15.34
C LEU A 151 -3.74 -8.98 -14.17
N GLN A 152 -3.07 -7.83 -14.11
CA GLN A 152 -2.24 -7.42 -12.96
C GLN A 152 -3.08 -7.36 -11.67
N MET A 153 -4.28 -6.77 -11.73
CA MET A 153 -5.20 -6.70 -10.60
C MET A 153 -5.63 -8.10 -10.12
N VAL A 154 -5.95 -9.02 -11.04
CA VAL A 154 -6.32 -10.41 -10.69
C VAL A 154 -5.17 -11.13 -9.99
N LEU A 155 -3.97 -11.06 -10.55
CA LEU A 155 -2.79 -11.72 -10.01
C LEU A 155 -2.45 -11.19 -8.60
N PHE A 156 -2.54 -9.87 -8.39
CA PHE A 156 -2.36 -9.25 -7.08
C PHE A 156 -3.38 -9.76 -6.05
N TRP A 157 -4.69 -9.71 -6.35
CA TRP A 157 -5.74 -10.14 -5.41
C TRP A 157 -5.84 -11.67 -5.23
N THR A 158 -5.22 -12.48 -6.08
CA THR A 158 -5.15 -13.95 -5.94
C THR A 158 -3.98 -14.39 -5.05
N SER A 159 -2.88 -13.64 -5.04
CA SER A 159 -1.70 -13.87 -4.18
C SER A 159 -2.02 -14.18 -2.70
N PRO A 160 -2.87 -13.40 -1.98
CA PRO A 160 -3.21 -13.64 -0.56
C PRO A 160 -3.96 -14.95 -0.25
N VAL A 161 -4.32 -15.76 -1.26
CA VAL A 161 -4.85 -17.11 -1.04
C VAL A 161 -3.93 -18.17 -1.66
N LEU A 162 -3.36 -17.91 -2.85
CA LEU A 162 -2.47 -18.83 -3.55
C LEU A 162 -1.16 -19.12 -2.77
N VAL A 163 -0.48 -18.07 -2.29
CA VAL A 163 0.80 -18.25 -1.58
C VAL A 163 0.62 -19.00 -0.25
N PRO A 164 -0.36 -18.67 0.62
CA PRO A 164 -0.65 -19.46 1.81
C PRO A 164 -1.06 -20.90 1.47
N ALA A 165 -1.87 -21.13 0.43
CA ALA A 165 -2.28 -22.49 0.05
C ALA A 165 -1.08 -23.38 -0.28
N ILE A 166 -0.16 -22.90 -1.12
CA ILE A 166 1.07 -23.62 -1.47
C ILE A 166 1.94 -23.84 -0.22
N THR A 167 2.05 -22.82 0.65
CA THR A 167 2.83 -22.91 1.91
C THR A 167 2.28 -23.97 2.86
N PHE A 168 0.95 -24.04 3.04
CA PHE A 168 0.33 -25.00 3.95
C PHE A 168 0.29 -26.43 3.38
N TRP A 169 0.16 -26.60 2.06
CA TRP A 169 0.38 -27.91 1.42
C TRP A 169 1.83 -28.38 1.58
N ALA A 170 2.81 -27.50 1.41
CA ALA A 170 4.21 -27.85 1.67
C ALA A 170 4.46 -28.19 3.14
N SER A 171 3.88 -27.44 4.09
CA SER A 171 3.95 -27.74 5.53
C SER A 171 3.38 -29.12 5.86
N TYR A 172 2.25 -29.50 5.25
CA TYR A 172 1.64 -30.81 5.43
C TYR A 172 2.52 -31.94 4.88
N LEU A 173 3.08 -31.77 3.67
CA LEU A 173 3.97 -32.75 3.05
C LEU A 173 5.32 -32.91 3.79
N LEU A 174 5.78 -31.86 4.46
CA LEU A 174 6.97 -31.86 5.30
C LEU A 174 6.71 -32.33 6.75
N GLY A 175 5.47 -32.70 7.09
CA GLY A 175 5.09 -33.15 8.45
C GLY A 175 5.10 -32.05 9.52
N ILE A 176 5.21 -30.78 9.13
CA ILE A 176 5.33 -29.63 10.06
C ILE A 176 3.96 -29.33 10.67
N PRO A 177 3.84 -29.23 12.02
CA PRO A 177 2.55 -29.12 12.69
C PRO A 177 1.88 -27.76 12.46
N LEU A 178 0.82 -27.76 11.63
CA LEU A 178 -0.05 -26.62 11.42
C LEU A 178 -0.97 -26.39 12.63
N THR A 179 -0.54 -25.53 13.56
CA THR A 179 -1.40 -24.97 14.62
C THR A 179 -2.17 -23.75 14.12
N ALA A 180 -3.26 -23.37 14.80
CA ALA A 180 -4.01 -22.17 14.46
C ALA A 180 -3.15 -20.89 14.53
N SER A 181 -2.30 -20.77 15.56
CA SER A 181 -1.36 -19.64 15.72
C SER A 181 -0.42 -19.53 14.53
N ASN A 182 0.20 -20.63 14.10
CA ASN A 182 1.15 -20.64 12.98
C ASN A 182 0.44 -20.29 11.66
N VAL A 183 -0.77 -20.81 11.44
CA VAL A 183 -1.61 -20.51 10.26
C VAL A 183 -1.98 -19.02 10.19
N PHE A 184 -2.50 -18.43 11.26
CA PHE A 184 -2.88 -17.02 11.28
C PHE A 184 -1.66 -16.09 11.19
N THR A 185 -0.56 -16.40 11.89
CA THR A 185 0.70 -15.65 11.82
C THR A 185 1.28 -15.64 10.40
N THR A 186 1.22 -16.79 9.72
CA THR A 186 1.66 -16.92 8.32
C THR A 186 0.76 -16.14 7.36
N LEU A 187 -0.58 -16.23 7.53
CA LEU A 187 -1.55 -15.47 6.72
C LEU A 187 -1.38 -13.95 6.89
N ALA A 188 -1.15 -13.46 8.11
CA ALA A 188 -0.89 -12.05 8.38
C ALA A 188 0.42 -11.59 7.74
N SER A 189 1.51 -12.33 7.95
CA SER A 189 2.84 -12.02 7.40
C SER A 189 2.86 -12.01 5.87
N LEU A 190 2.20 -12.99 5.23
CA LEU A 190 2.07 -13.06 3.77
C LEU A 190 1.22 -11.93 3.18
N ARG A 191 0.26 -11.37 3.94
CA ARG A 191 -0.48 -10.17 3.54
C ARG A 191 0.37 -8.90 3.67
N LEU A 192 1.11 -8.75 4.76
CA LEU A 192 2.04 -7.64 4.98
C LEU A 192 3.17 -7.56 3.94
N LEU A 193 3.51 -8.67 3.28
CA LEU A 193 4.49 -8.72 2.19
C LEU A 193 3.98 -8.16 0.85
N GLN A 194 2.67 -8.11 0.59
CA GLN A 194 2.12 -7.86 -0.75
C GLN A 194 2.25 -6.42 -1.23
N GLU A 195 2.00 -5.44 -0.36
CA GLU A 195 2.18 -4.02 -0.70
C GLU A 195 3.66 -3.69 -1.01
N PRO A 196 4.67 -4.07 -0.18
CA PRO A 196 6.07 -3.94 -0.54
C PRO A 196 6.43 -4.53 -1.90
N ILE A 197 5.99 -5.77 -2.18
CA ILE A 197 6.31 -6.46 -3.45
C ILE A 197 5.72 -5.72 -4.66
N ARG A 198 4.51 -5.14 -4.55
CA ARG A 198 3.91 -4.35 -5.64
C ARG A 198 4.65 -3.04 -5.88
N LEU A 199 5.19 -2.40 -4.83
CA LEU A 199 5.80 -1.07 -4.91
C LEU A 199 7.24 -1.06 -5.46
N ILE A 200 7.94 -2.21 -5.53
CA ILE A 200 9.33 -2.28 -6.02
C ILE A 200 9.54 -1.62 -7.40
N PRO A 201 8.69 -1.85 -8.43
CA PRO A 201 8.86 -1.21 -9.74
C PRO A 201 8.68 0.31 -9.69
N ASP A 202 7.71 0.79 -8.89
CA ASP A 202 7.41 2.22 -8.73
C ASP A 202 8.60 2.95 -8.08
N VAL A 203 9.11 2.38 -6.99
CA VAL A 203 10.29 2.86 -6.26
C VAL A 203 11.52 2.97 -7.17
N VAL A 204 11.78 1.95 -7.99
CA VAL A 204 12.90 1.95 -8.95
C VAL A 204 12.68 2.97 -10.08
N GLY A 205 11.45 3.11 -10.57
CA GLY A 205 11.09 4.10 -11.58
C GLY A 205 11.33 5.53 -11.10
N VAL A 206 10.79 5.87 -9.92
CA VAL A 206 10.99 7.20 -9.31
C VAL A 206 12.46 7.48 -9.02
N PHE A 207 13.25 6.50 -8.57
CA PHE A 207 14.69 6.68 -8.37
C PHE A 207 15.40 7.06 -9.69
N ILE A 208 15.09 6.37 -10.79
CA ILE A 208 15.68 6.65 -12.11
C ILE A 208 15.25 8.04 -12.61
N GLU A 209 13.95 8.38 -12.54
CA GLU A 209 13.44 9.67 -12.97
C GLU A 209 13.99 10.84 -12.14
N ALA A 210 14.09 10.68 -10.81
CA ALA A 210 14.68 11.68 -9.92
C ALA A 210 16.16 11.89 -10.21
N LYS A 211 16.94 10.82 -10.46
CA LYS A 211 18.35 10.95 -10.85
C LYS A 211 18.51 11.72 -12.17
N VAL A 212 17.77 11.36 -13.21
CA VAL A 212 17.86 12.03 -14.52
C VAL A 212 17.41 13.50 -14.43
N SER A 213 16.43 13.80 -13.56
CA SER A 213 15.98 15.16 -13.27
C SER A 213 17.05 15.97 -12.51
N LEU A 214 17.74 15.33 -11.57
CA LEU A 214 18.86 15.92 -10.84
C LEU A 214 20.03 16.24 -11.77
N ASP A 215 20.42 15.30 -12.65
CA ASP A 215 21.47 15.50 -13.65
C ASP A 215 21.16 16.70 -14.58
N ARG A 216 19.88 16.93 -14.94
CA ARG A 216 19.46 18.12 -15.71
C ARG A 216 19.58 19.41 -14.90
N ILE A 217 19.07 19.43 -13.68
CA ILE A 217 19.06 20.64 -12.83
C ILE A 217 20.47 21.01 -12.36
N VAL A 218 21.35 20.04 -12.07
CA VAL A 218 22.77 20.29 -11.75
C VAL A 218 23.46 20.99 -12.92
N ARG A 219 23.35 20.46 -14.15
CA ARG A 219 23.94 21.10 -15.35
C ARG A 219 23.44 22.53 -15.57
N PHE A 220 22.16 22.80 -15.31
CA PHE A 220 21.60 24.16 -15.37
C PHE A 220 22.14 25.08 -14.26
N LEU A 221 22.34 24.56 -13.05
CA LEU A 221 22.92 25.30 -11.92
C LEU A 221 24.44 25.50 -12.06
N GLU A 222 25.14 24.65 -12.82
CA GLU A 222 26.56 24.79 -13.18
C GLU A 222 26.80 25.73 -14.38
N ALA A 223 25.77 25.97 -15.21
CA ALA A 223 25.89 26.79 -16.41
C ALA A 223 26.45 28.22 -16.12
N PRO A 224 27.31 28.78 -17.00
CA PRO A 224 28.11 29.95 -16.68
C PRO A 224 27.25 31.22 -16.48
N GLU A 225 27.48 31.90 -15.36
CA GLU A 225 26.82 33.15 -14.99
C GLU A 225 27.49 34.37 -15.65
N LEU A 226 26.82 35.52 -15.59
CA LEU A 226 27.40 36.81 -15.92
C LEU A 226 28.60 37.10 -14.98
N LEU A 227 29.72 37.53 -15.57
CA LEU A 227 30.91 37.91 -14.81
C LEU A 227 30.62 39.14 -13.93
N ASN A 228 30.61 38.95 -12.61
CA ASN A 228 30.44 40.03 -11.64
C ASN A 228 31.68 40.94 -11.65
N VAL A 229 31.62 42.03 -12.42
CA VAL A 229 32.61 43.11 -12.40
C VAL A 229 32.62 43.73 -11.00
N LYS A 230 33.74 43.63 -10.28
CA LYS A 230 33.90 44.28 -8.97
C LYS A 230 34.04 45.79 -9.15
N VAL A 231 33.03 46.53 -8.71
CA VAL A 231 33.13 47.98 -8.47
C VAL A 231 33.76 48.20 -7.10
N TYR A 232 34.70 49.15 -6.99
CA TYR A 232 35.36 49.48 -5.72
C TYR A 232 34.57 50.54 -4.94
N GLY A 233 34.31 50.25 -3.67
CA GLY A 233 33.59 51.11 -2.73
C GLY A 233 33.36 50.38 -1.40
N LYS A 234 32.95 51.09 -0.34
CA LYS A 234 32.55 50.45 0.92
C LYS A 234 31.17 49.80 0.75
N ILE A 235 31.08 48.51 1.03
CA ILE A 235 29.84 47.74 1.11
C ILE A 235 29.68 47.26 2.55
N ALA A 236 28.46 47.34 3.08
CA ALA A 236 28.10 46.77 4.38
C ALA A 236 27.16 45.58 4.19
N TYR A 237 27.29 44.57 5.04
CA TYR A 237 26.43 43.40 5.09
C TYR A 237 26.14 43.04 6.55
N VAL A 238 24.89 42.69 6.83
CA VAL A 238 24.41 42.34 8.18
C VAL A 238 23.67 41.00 8.08
N SER A 239 24.14 39.99 8.80
CA SER A 239 23.40 38.74 8.98
C SER A 239 22.33 38.91 10.06
N GLN A 240 21.20 38.24 9.91
CA GLN A 240 20.12 38.26 10.92
C GLN A 240 20.39 37.40 12.16
N ALA A 241 21.55 36.72 12.21
CA ALA A 241 22.04 36.00 13.38
C ALA A 241 23.57 36.07 13.45
N ALA A 242 24.12 35.96 14.67
CA ALA A 242 25.54 35.89 14.96
C ALA A 242 25.91 34.60 15.73
N TRP A 243 27.20 34.26 15.69
CA TRP A 243 27.89 33.13 16.37
C TRP A 243 28.93 33.77 17.31
N ILE A 244 29.39 33.26 18.47
CA ILE A 244 29.65 31.93 19.06
C ILE A 244 29.59 32.14 20.63
N GLN A 245 29.80 31.28 21.65
CA GLN A 245 29.96 29.85 22.04
C GLN A 245 29.95 29.85 23.62
N THR A 246 30.01 28.83 24.49
CA THR A 246 30.04 27.34 24.56
C THR A 246 29.46 26.94 25.95
N GLY A 247 29.09 25.67 26.21
CA GLY A 247 28.83 25.18 27.58
C GLY A 247 28.39 23.71 27.65
N THR A 248 28.69 23.01 28.76
CA THR A 248 28.56 21.53 28.88
C THR A 248 28.44 21.08 30.36
N ILE A 249 27.94 19.85 30.63
CA ILE A 249 28.29 18.85 31.71
C ILE A 249 27.10 18.25 32.53
N GLN A 250 26.87 16.92 32.38
CA GLN A 250 26.46 15.87 33.37
C GLN A 250 25.18 16.04 34.26
N CYS A 251 24.59 15.01 34.92
CA CYS A 251 24.74 13.54 34.84
C CYS A 251 23.47 12.73 35.26
N SER A 252 23.49 11.46 34.83
CA SER A 252 22.78 10.25 35.27
C SER A 252 22.52 10.02 36.77
N LEU A 253 21.43 9.31 37.11
CA LEU A 253 21.35 8.09 37.96
C LEU A 253 19.91 7.53 37.88
N VAL A 254 19.59 6.33 37.38
CA VAL A 254 20.01 4.97 37.85
C VAL A 254 19.53 4.66 39.29
N LYS A 255 18.57 5.44 39.81
CA LYS A 255 17.77 5.05 41.00
C LYS A 255 16.29 4.80 40.73
N ASP A 256 15.91 4.73 39.45
CA ASP A 256 14.60 4.25 39.00
C ASP A 256 14.30 2.80 39.43
N LEU A 257 15.15 2.09 40.18
CA LEU A 257 14.76 0.83 40.84
C LEU A 257 13.75 1.02 41.99
N GLU A 258 13.26 2.25 42.20
CA GLU A 258 11.98 2.57 42.84
C GLU A 258 10.80 2.50 41.83
N MET A 259 10.91 1.69 40.76
CA MET A 259 10.16 1.75 39.48
C MET A 259 8.64 1.48 39.54
N LEU A 260 8.07 1.27 40.72
CA LEU A 260 6.63 1.24 40.96
C LEU A 260 6.32 2.39 41.93
N PRO A 261 5.54 3.41 41.55
CA PRO A 261 5.47 4.69 42.28
C PRO A 261 4.97 4.61 43.73
N TYR A 262 4.39 3.47 44.15
CA TYR A 262 4.00 3.21 45.53
C TYR A 262 4.39 1.79 46.01
N GLY A 263 5.37 1.14 45.38
CA GLY A 263 5.77 -0.23 45.73
C GLY A 263 4.61 -1.23 45.61
N ASP A 264 4.30 -1.92 46.69
CA ASP A 264 3.20 -2.89 46.82
C ASP A 264 1.80 -2.25 46.73
N LEU A 265 1.66 -0.96 47.06
CA LEU A 265 0.41 -0.19 46.91
C LEU A 265 0.17 0.30 45.47
N THR A 266 1.01 -0.07 44.50
CA THR A 266 0.92 0.45 43.13
C THR A 266 -0.26 -0.14 42.36
N GLN A 267 -1.11 0.73 41.82
CA GLN A 267 -2.27 0.34 41.02
C GLN A 267 -1.83 -0.32 39.70
N ILE A 268 -2.39 -1.50 39.39
CA ILE A 268 -2.11 -2.30 38.19
C ILE A 268 -3.38 -2.39 37.33
N GLY A 269 -3.28 -2.15 36.02
CA GLY A 269 -4.39 -2.21 35.07
C GLY A 269 -4.36 -1.09 34.02
N GLU A 270 -5.45 -0.90 33.28
CA GLU A 270 -5.55 0.11 32.19
C GLU A 270 -5.33 1.57 32.63
N ARG A 271 -5.40 1.85 33.94
CA ARG A 271 -5.15 3.16 34.55
C ARG A 271 -3.97 3.15 35.53
N GLY A 272 -3.12 2.12 35.46
CA GLY A 272 -2.00 1.89 36.37
C GLY A 272 -0.73 1.44 35.64
N VAL A 273 0.22 0.85 36.36
CA VAL A 273 1.48 0.38 35.74
C VAL A 273 1.24 -0.90 34.93
N ASN A 274 1.80 -0.94 33.73
CA ASN A 274 1.70 -2.08 32.82
C ASN A 274 2.76 -3.15 33.11
N LEU A 275 2.31 -4.27 33.69
CA LEU A 275 3.14 -5.48 33.87
C LEU A 275 3.45 -6.19 32.52
N SER A 276 4.59 -6.87 32.46
CA SER A 276 4.98 -7.77 31.36
C SER A 276 4.14 -9.06 31.33
N GLY A 277 4.26 -9.86 30.26
CA GLY A 277 3.49 -11.11 30.08
C GLY A 277 3.67 -12.10 31.25
N GLY A 278 4.91 -12.52 31.51
CA GLY A 278 5.22 -13.42 32.64
C GLY A 278 4.95 -12.82 34.02
N GLN A 279 5.00 -11.49 34.18
CA GLN A 279 4.55 -10.83 35.42
C GLN A 279 3.02 -10.96 35.59
N LYS A 280 2.24 -10.73 34.53
CA LYS A 280 0.77 -10.90 34.55
C LYS A 280 0.37 -12.34 34.87
N GLN A 281 1.03 -13.33 34.25
CA GLN A 281 0.78 -14.75 34.54
C GLN A 281 1.11 -15.13 35.99
N ARG A 282 2.26 -14.72 36.52
CA ARG A 282 2.61 -15.01 37.94
C ARG A 282 1.61 -14.40 38.93
N VAL A 283 1.13 -13.17 38.67
CA VAL A 283 0.08 -12.53 39.50
C VAL A 283 -1.27 -13.27 39.36
N GLN A 284 -1.63 -13.75 38.17
CA GLN A 284 -2.85 -14.54 37.97
C GLN A 284 -2.79 -15.90 38.67
N LEU A 285 -1.66 -16.60 38.60
CA LEU A 285 -1.42 -17.89 39.27
C LEU A 285 -1.45 -17.72 40.80
N ALA A 286 -0.74 -16.72 41.35
CA ALA A 286 -0.76 -16.40 42.77
C ALA A 286 -2.18 -16.08 43.28
N ARG A 287 -2.98 -15.34 42.50
CA ARG A 287 -4.38 -15.04 42.83
C ARG A 287 -5.25 -16.30 42.86
N ALA A 288 -5.04 -17.25 41.94
CA ALA A 288 -5.76 -18.51 41.93
C ALA A 288 -5.43 -19.34 43.19
N LEU A 289 -4.14 -19.51 43.50
CA LEU A 289 -3.65 -20.24 44.68
C LEU A 289 -4.22 -19.67 45.98
N TYR A 290 -4.18 -18.34 46.13
CA TYR A 290 -4.70 -17.62 47.30
C TYR A 290 -6.21 -17.85 47.56
N GLN A 291 -6.97 -18.26 46.54
CA GLN A 291 -8.41 -18.50 46.66
C GLN A 291 -8.76 -19.82 47.39
N ASN A 292 -7.79 -20.73 47.59
CA ASN A 292 -7.95 -22.02 48.30
C ASN A 292 -9.20 -22.83 47.88
N ALA A 293 -9.43 -22.94 46.57
CA ALA A 293 -10.53 -23.71 46.00
C ALA A 293 -10.28 -25.23 46.14
N ASP A 294 -11.29 -26.06 45.89
CA ASP A 294 -11.12 -27.53 45.84
C ASP A 294 -10.76 -28.05 44.43
N VAL A 295 -11.12 -27.28 43.40
CA VAL A 295 -10.83 -27.57 41.99
C VAL A 295 -10.15 -26.36 41.34
N TYR A 296 -9.04 -26.60 40.66
CA TYR A 296 -8.25 -25.62 39.93
C TYR A 296 -8.31 -25.91 38.43
N LEU A 297 -8.74 -24.93 37.64
CA LEU A 297 -8.70 -24.97 36.18
C LEU A 297 -7.60 -24.01 35.72
N LEU A 298 -6.54 -24.54 35.11
CA LEU A 298 -5.36 -23.78 34.71
C LEU A 298 -5.20 -23.85 33.19
N ASP A 299 -5.30 -22.70 32.52
CA ASP A 299 -5.23 -22.59 31.05
C ASP A 299 -3.93 -21.90 30.62
N ASP A 300 -3.00 -22.71 30.11
CA ASP A 300 -1.61 -22.39 29.71
C ASP A 300 -0.88 -21.33 30.58
N PRO A 301 -0.78 -21.54 31.91
CA PRO A 301 -0.33 -20.53 32.88
C PRO A 301 1.16 -20.16 32.79
N PHE A 302 1.94 -20.87 31.98
CA PHE A 302 3.40 -20.70 31.86
C PHE A 302 3.86 -20.19 30.48
N SER A 303 2.94 -19.94 29.55
CA SER A 303 3.23 -19.61 28.15
C SER A 303 4.01 -18.30 27.90
N ALA A 304 4.09 -17.39 28.88
CA ALA A 304 4.88 -16.16 28.83
C ALA A 304 6.00 -16.12 29.89
N VAL A 305 6.42 -17.29 30.39
CA VAL A 305 7.51 -17.50 31.35
C VAL A 305 8.60 -18.35 30.69
N ASP A 306 9.87 -18.10 31.03
CA ASP A 306 11.00 -18.91 30.56
C ASP A 306 10.99 -20.34 31.14
N ALA A 307 11.51 -21.32 30.40
CA ALA A 307 11.41 -22.73 30.75
C ALA A 307 12.03 -23.12 32.12
N HIS A 308 13.06 -22.39 32.57
CA HIS A 308 13.67 -22.63 33.88
C HIS A 308 12.75 -22.14 35.01
N THR A 309 12.27 -20.89 34.91
CA THR A 309 11.30 -20.35 35.87
C THR A 309 9.97 -21.12 35.83
N ALA A 310 9.51 -21.56 34.66
CA ALA A 310 8.31 -22.39 34.51
C ALA A 310 8.43 -23.72 35.26
N THR A 311 9.55 -24.44 35.11
CA THR A 311 9.81 -25.69 35.84
C THR A 311 9.84 -25.47 37.37
N ASN A 312 10.47 -24.39 37.83
CA ASN A 312 10.51 -24.06 39.26
C ASN A 312 9.09 -23.78 39.81
N LEU A 313 8.31 -22.95 39.11
CA LEU A 313 6.91 -22.65 39.48
C LEU A 313 5.99 -23.87 39.41
N PHE A 314 6.20 -24.77 38.45
CA PHE A 314 5.42 -26.00 38.32
C PHE A 314 5.60 -26.91 39.53
N ASN A 315 6.86 -27.16 39.94
CA ASN A 315 7.14 -28.00 41.10
C ASN A 315 6.62 -27.37 42.41
N GLU A 316 6.96 -26.11 42.67
CA GLU A 316 6.62 -25.40 43.91
C GLU A 316 5.09 -25.21 44.08
N TYR A 317 4.37 -24.84 43.02
CA TYR A 317 2.97 -24.42 43.13
C TYR A 317 1.94 -25.41 42.56
N VAL A 318 2.31 -26.28 41.61
CA VAL A 318 1.38 -27.29 41.05
C VAL A 318 1.60 -28.65 41.70
N MET A 319 2.85 -29.08 41.88
CA MET A 319 3.15 -30.40 42.45
C MET A 319 3.15 -30.40 43.98
N GLU A 320 3.72 -29.40 44.64
CA GLU A 320 3.72 -29.31 46.11
C GLU A 320 2.46 -28.61 46.66
N ALA A 321 2.25 -27.32 46.38
CA ALA A 321 1.19 -26.55 47.03
C ALA A 321 -0.25 -27.01 46.69
N LEU A 322 -0.46 -27.72 45.58
CA LEU A 322 -1.77 -28.23 45.14
C LEU A 322 -1.91 -29.76 45.25
N ALA A 323 -0.96 -30.48 45.86
CA ALA A 323 -0.94 -31.95 45.94
C ALA A 323 -2.24 -32.60 46.49
N GLY A 324 -3.00 -31.87 47.32
CA GLY A 324 -4.26 -32.34 47.91
C GLY A 324 -5.53 -31.81 47.21
N LYS A 325 -5.44 -31.26 46.00
CA LYS A 325 -6.53 -30.56 45.29
C LYS A 325 -6.70 -31.12 43.88
N THR A 326 -7.89 -30.99 43.28
CA THR A 326 -8.12 -31.42 41.89
C THR A 326 -7.60 -30.36 40.93
N VAL A 327 -6.59 -30.68 40.13
CA VAL A 327 -6.01 -29.77 39.13
C VAL A 327 -6.29 -30.28 37.71
N LEU A 328 -6.90 -29.43 36.89
CA LEU A 328 -6.99 -29.62 35.44
C LEU A 328 -6.10 -28.58 34.76
N LEU A 329 -4.92 -29.02 34.29
CA LEU A 329 -4.01 -28.19 33.50
C LEU A 329 -4.23 -28.42 32.00
N VAL A 330 -4.58 -27.37 31.28
CA VAL A 330 -4.42 -27.29 29.82
C VAL A 330 -3.07 -26.64 29.55
N THR A 331 -2.19 -27.31 28.80
CA THR A 331 -0.85 -26.81 28.49
C THR A 331 -0.38 -27.30 27.12
N HIS A 332 0.43 -26.48 26.45
CA HIS A 332 1.18 -26.87 25.25
C HIS A 332 2.61 -27.34 25.56
N GLN A 333 3.07 -27.21 26.82
CA GLN A 333 4.41 -27.60 27.25
C GLN A 333 4.42 -29.11 27.60
N VAL A 334 5.08 -29.90 26.75
CA VAL A 334 5.09 -31.37 26.81
C VAL A 334 5.87 -31.89 28.04
N ASP A 335 6.84 -31.11 28.52
CA ASP A 335 7.81 -31.51 29.54
C ASP A 335 7.17 -31.80 30.91
N PHE A 336 6.00 -31.22 31.22
CA PHE A 336 5.27 -31.44 32.46
C PHE A 336 4.31 -32.64 32.41
N LEU A 337 4.01 -33.19 31.24
CA LEU A 337 3.04 -34.29 31.09
C LEU A 337 3.37 -35.55 31.92
N PRO A 338 4.64 -35.97 32.11
CA PRO A 338 4.97 -37.15 32.92
C PRO A 338 4.61 -37.02 34.41
N SER A 339 4.30 -35.82 34.90
CA SER A 339 3.94 -35.55 36.30
C SER A 339 2.43 -35.61 36.59
N PHE A 340 1.58 -35.84 35.58
CA PHE A 340 0.11 -35.88 35.74
C PHE A 340 -0.46 -37.30 35.74
N ASP A 341 -1.38 -37.58 36.67
CA ASP A 341 -2.04 -38.89 36.82
C ASP A 341 -2.89 -39.32 35.61
N SER A 342 -3.32 -38.36 34.78
CA SER A 342 -4.16 -38.64 33.60
C SER A 342 -4.03 -37.53 32.55
N ILE A 343 -3.74 -37.92 31.31
CA ILE A 343 -3.57 -37.02 30.16
C ILE A 343 -4.72 -37.24 29.18
N LEU A 344 -5.47 -36.19 28.85
CA LEU A 344 -6.66 -36.27 28.00
C LEU A 344 -6.43 -35.56 26.67
N ILE A 345 -6.09 -36.33 25.62
CA ILE A 345 -5.73 -35.80 24.30
C ILE A 345 -6.99 -35.55 23.46
N GLN A 346 -7.31 -34.28 23.22
CA GLN A 346 -8.40 -33.88 22.33
C GLN A 346 -7.96 -33.91 20.86
N ASP A 347 -8.05 -35.07 20.21
CA ASP A 347 -7.78 -35.20 18.77
C ASP A 347 -9.02 -34.83 17.92
N PRO A 348 -8.99 -33.74 17.12
CA PRO A 348 -10.15 -33.31 16.34
C PRO A 348 -10.39 -34.26 15.15
N LYS A 349 -11.58 -34.88 15.10
CA LYS A 349 -12.04 -35.85 14.06
C LYS A 349 -12.11 -35.31 12.61
N ILE A 350 -11.54 -34.15 12.30
CA ILE A 350 -11.51 -33.54 10.97
C ILE A 350 -10.10 -33.70 10.38
N SER A 351 -9.98 -34.49 9.32
CA SER A 351 -8.71 -34.63 8.60
C SER A 351 -8.19 -33.28 8.11
N LYS A 352 -6.93 -32.96 8.44
CA LYS A 352 -6.22 -31.74 8.04
C LYS A 352 -6.21 -31.58 6.51
N VAL A 353 -6.18 -32.69 5.76
CA VAL A 353 -6.27 -32.71 4.29
C VAL A 353 -7.58 -32.09 3.79
N ASN A 354 -8.71 -32.38 4.44
CA ASN A 354 -10.02 -31.86 4.03
C ASN A 354 -10.09 -30.34 4.22
N LEU A 355 -9.51 -29.81 5.30
CA LEU A 355 -9.42 -28.37 5.55
C LEU A 355 -8.55 -27.66 4.49
N LEU A 356 -7.39 -28.23 4.15
CA LEU A 356 -6.50 -27.71 3.11
C LEU A 356 -7.14 -27.77 1.71
N ALA A 357 -7.86 -28.85 1.40
CA ALA A 357 -8.60 -29.01 0.15
C ALA A 357 -9.74 -27.98 0.02
N VAL A 358 -10.54 -27.78 1.06
CA VAL A 358 -11.62 -26.77 1.08
C VAL A 358 -11.07 -25.36 0.96
N TYR A 359 -10.00 -25.02 1.70
CA TYR A 359 -9.32 -23.72 1.57
C TYR A 359 -8.80 -23.47 0.14
N SER A 360 -8.19 -24.48 -0.47
CA SER A 360 -7.69 -24.41 -1.85
C SER A 360 -8.83 -24.27 -2.87
N ALA A 361 -9.94 -24.97 -2.67
CA ALA A 361 -11.12 -24.88 -3.53
C ALA A 361 -11.77 -23.48 -3.47
N ILE A 362 -11.93 -22.91 -2.26
CA ILE A 362 -12.40 -21.54 -2.07
C ILE A 362 -11.47 -20.54 -2.78
N GLY A 363 -10.15 -20.74 -2.69
CA GLY A 363 -9.16 -19.93 -3.41
C GLY A 363 -9.27 -20.01 -4.93
N GLY A 364 -9.45 -21.22 -5.48
CA GLY A 364 -9.66 -21.43 -6.92
C GLY A 364 -10.95 -20.78 -7.43
N ILE A 365 -12.04 -20.90 -6.66
CA ILE A 365 -13.31 -20.22 -6.94
C ILE A 365 -13.14 -18.69 -6.90
N MET A 366 -12.45 -18.15 -5.90
CA MET A 366 -12.16 -16.72 -5.80
C MET A 366 -11.35 -16.21 -7.00
N ALA A 367 -10.32 -16.95 -7.42
CA ALA A 367 -9.51 -16.62 -8.60
C ALA A 367 -10.35 -16.58 -9.89
N ALA A 368 -11.26 -17.56 -10.08
CA ALA A 368 -12.18 -17.58 -11.20
C ALA A 368 -13.15 -16.38 -11.21
N PHE A 369 -13.73 -16.04 -10.05
CA PHE A 369 -14.57 -14.84 -9.93
C PHE A 369 -13.78 -13.54 -10.15
N LEU A 370 -12.52 -13.46 -9.72
CA LEU A 370 -11.64 -12.31 -9.99
C LEU A 370 -11.35 -12.16 -11.49
N LEU A 371 -11.08 -13.25 -12.21
CA LEU A 371 -10.89 -13.25 -13.67
C LEU A 371 -12.14 -12.74 -14.40
N VAL A 372 -13.33 -13.29 -14.07
CA VAL A 372 -14.60 -12.87 -14.67
C VAL A 372 -14.91 -11.41 -14.36
N ARG A 373 -14.71 -10.97 -13.11
CA ARG A 373 -14.87 -9.56 -12.71
C ARG A 373 -13.93 -8.65 -13.51
N SER A 374 -12.67 -9.03 -13.67
CA SER A 374 -11.70 -8.25 -14.44
C SER A 374 -12.11 -8.10 -15.90
N TRP A 375 -12.52 -9.19 -16.56
CA TRP A 375 -12.99 -9.14 -17.94
C TRP A 375 -14.24 -8.26 -18.11
N LEU A 376 -15.21 -8.35 -17.18
CA LEU A 376 -16.39 -7.49 -17.16
C LEU A 376 -16.03 -6.01 -16.98
N VAL A 377 -15.14 -5.69 -16.04
CA VAL A 377 -14.70 -4.30 -15.79
C VAL A 377 -14.00 -3.69 -17.01
N VAL A 378 -13.13 -4.45 -17.69
CA VAL A 378 -12.48 -4.00 -18.92
C VAL A 378 -13.51 -3.78 -20.03
N LYS A 379 -14.40 -4.76 -20.27
CA LYS A 379 -15.42 -4.68 -21.32
C LYS A 379 -16.39 -3.51 -21.10
N LEU A 380 -16.90 -3.33 -19.88
CA LEU A 380 -17.78 -2.21 -19.53
C LEU A 380 -17.06 -0.87 -19.58
N GLY A 381 -15.79 -0.81 -19.17
CA GLY A 381 -14.94 0.37 -19.29
C GLY A 381 -14.81 0.85 -20.73
N CYS A 382 -14.41 -0.05 -21.64
CA CYS A 382 -14.27 0.25 -23.08
C CYS A 382 -15.59 0.74 -23.70
N VAL A 383 -16.72 0.07 -23.44
CA VAL A 383 -18.04 0.47 -23.99
C VAL A 383 -18.49 1.82 -23.42
N THR A 384 -18.24 2.09 -22.13
CA THR A 384 -18.58 3.37 -21.50
C THR A 384 -17.75 4.51 -22.09
N SER A 385 -16.44 4.28 -22.27
CA SER A 385 -15.48 5.17 -22.91
C SER A 385 -15.90 5.54 -24.34
N GLU A 386 -16.24 4.55 -25.17
CA GLU A 386 -16.70 4.77 -26.55
C GLU A 386 -18.01 5.57 -26.58
N SER A 387 -18.98 5.21 -25.74
CA SER A 387 -20.28 5.88 -25.65
C SER A 387 -20.15 7.34 -25.21
N ILE A 388 -19.33 7.63 -24.19
CA ILE A 388 -19.07 9.00 -23.72
C ILE A 388 -18.41 9.82 -24.84
N PHE A 389 -17.37 9.28 -25.50
CA PHE A 389 -16.68 9.98 -26.58
C PHE A 389 -17.60 10.26 -27.77
N SER A 390 -18.39 9.28 -28.21
CA SER A 390 -19.33 9.41 -29.34
C SER A 390 -20.39 10.48 -29.05
N ASN A 391 -21.01 10.45 -27.86
CA ASN A 391 -21.99 11.45 -27.44
C ASN A 391 -21.38 12.86 -27.31
N LEU A 392 -20.16 12.97 -26.77
CA LEU A 392 -19.41 14.23 -26.70
C LEU A 392 -19.12 14.78 -28.11
N LEU A 393 -18.64 13.95 -29.03
CA LEU A 393 -18.31 14.34 -30.41
C LEU A 393 -19.55 14.76 -31.20
N VAL A 394 -20.66 14.03 -31.08
CA VAL A 394 -21.95 14.36 -31.70
C VAL A 394 -22.50 15.68 -31.17
N SER A 395 -22.42 15.91 -29.86
CA SER A 395 -22.91 17.13 -29.20
C SER A 395 -22.05 18.35 -29.56
N LEU A 396 -20.73 18.17 -29.54
CA LEU A 396 -19.75 19.20 -29.92
C LEU A 396 -20.01 19.69 -31.34
N PHE A 397 -19.96 18.81 -32.35
CA PHE A 397 -20.18 19.23 -33.74
C PHE A 397 -21.57 19.88 -33.96
N ARG A 398 -22.62 19.47 -33.23
CA ARG A 398 -23.96 20.08 -33.29
C ARG A 398 -24.06 21.46 -32.63
N ALA A 399 -23.09 21.91 -31.85
CA ALA A 399 -23.16 23.19 -31.13
C ALA A 399 -23.27 24.40 -32.09
N PRO A 400 -24.00 25.46 -31.72
CA PRO A 400 -24.09 26.69 -32.51
C PRO A 400 -22.75 27.46 -32.51
N MET A 401 -22.55 28.36 -33.49
CA MET A 401 -21.31 29.17 -33.54
C MET A 401 -21.07 29.97 -32.26
N SER A 402 -22.12 30.49 -31.62
CA SER A 402 -22.03 31.21 -30.35
C SER A 402 -21.37 30.42 -29.21
N PHE A 403 -21.37 29.08 -29.24
CA PHE A 403 -20.59 28.26 -28.31
C PHE A 403 -19.09 28.38 -28.58
N TYR A 404 -18.68 28.33 -29.85
CA TYR A 404 -17.27 28.44 -30.26
C TYR A 404 -16.73 29.86 -30.12
N ASP A 405 -17.57 30.87 -30.37
CA ASP A 405 -17.21 32.28 -30.20
C ASP A 405 -17.06 32.68 -28.72
N SER A 406 -17.67 31.93 -27.79
CA SER A 406 -17.64 32.21 -26.34
C SER A 406 -16.79 31.24 -25.51
N THR A 407 -16.43 30.06 -26.02
CA THR A 407 -15.59 29.08 -25.30
C THR A 407 -14.20 28.96 -25.92
N PRO A 408 -13.11 29.28 -25.18
CA PRO A 408 -11.76 29.21 -25.72
C PRO A 408 -11.40 27.80 -26.20
N LEU A 409 -10.82 27.68 -27.39
CA LEU A 409 -10.43 26.40 -28.01
C LEU A 409 -9.64 25.48 -27.07
N GLY A 410 -8.69 26.03 -26.30
CA GLY A 410 -7.91 25.26 -25.32
C GLY A 410 -8.75 24.58 -24.23
N ARG A 411 -9.90 25.17 -23.84
CA ARG A 411 -10.85 24.58 -22.89
C ARG A 411 -11.65 23.43 -23.51
N ILE A 412 -11.95 23.50 -24.82
CA ILE A 412 -12.57 22.38 -25.54
C ILE A 412 -11.56 21.23 -25.66
N LEU A 413 -10.33 21.55 -26.08
CA LEU A 413 -9.26 20.56 -26.25
C LEU A 413 -8.87 19.89 -24.92
N SER A 414 -8.84 20.60 -23.79
CA SER A 414 -8.55 19.98 -22.49
C SER A 414 -9.59 18.92 -22.10
N ARG A 415 -10.88 19.17 -22.34
CA ARG A 415 -11.96 18.18 -22.11
C ARG A 415 -11.84 16.96 -23.02
N VAL A 416 -11.51 17.17 -24.30
CA VAL A 416 -11.45 16.09 -25.32
C VAL A 416 -10.11 15.31 -25.28
N SER A 417 -9.12 15.83 -24.54
CA SER A 417 -7.80 15.22 -24.30
C SER A 417 -7.68 14.66 -22.88
N ALA A 418 -7.52 15.52 -21.87
CA ALA A 418 -7.15 15.13 -20.50
C ALA A 418 -8.30 14.40 -19.80
N ASP A 419 -9.48 15.00 -19.72
CA ASP A 419 -10.64 14.39 -19.06
C ASP A 419 -11.04 13.07 -19.73
N MET A 420 -10.99 13.01 -21.07
CA MET A 420 -11.25 11.77 -21.80
C MET A 420 -10.23 10.68 -21.46
N SER A 421 -8.94 11.01 -21.32
CA SER A 421 -7.90 10.05 -20.92
C SER A 421 -8.12 9.50 -19.51
N LEU A 422 -8.63 10.31 -18.57
CA LEU A 422 -9.02 9.86 -17.23
C LEU A 422 -10.22 8.89 -17.29
N VAL A 423 -11.23 9.18 -18.13
CA VAL A 423 -12.35 8.27 -18.40
C VAL A 423 -11.87 6.95 -19.01
N ASP A 424 -10.96 7.02 -19.99
CA ASP A 424 -10.46 5.88 -20.75
C ASP A 424 -9.57 4.94 -19.93
N LEU A 425 -8.70 5.48 -19.06
CA LEU A 425 -7.65 4.70 -18.40
C LEU A 425 -7.84 4.49 -16.89
N GLU A 426 -8.60 5.36 -16.21
CA GLU A 426 -8.73 5.31 -14.75
C GLU A 426 -10.12 4.93 -14.26
N MET A 427 -11.17 5.52 -14.84
CA MET A 427 -12.53 5.50 -14.28
C MET A 427 -13.05 4.10 -13.96
N ALA A 428 -12.88 3.15 -14.89
CA ALA A 428 -13.33 1.76 -14.71
C ALA A 428 -12.64 1.06 -13.52
N PHE A 429 -11.35 1.32 -13.30
CA PHE A 429 -10.58 0.71 -12.22
C PHE A 429 -10.75 1.44 -10.88
N LYS A 430 -10.77 2.78 -10.87
CA LYS A 430 -10.98 3.56 -9.64
C LYS A 430 -12.38 3.34 -9.04
N SER A 431 -13.42 3.29 -9.86
CA SER A 431 -14.79 2.94 -9.41
C SER A 431 -14.86 1.50 -8.88
N THR A 432 -14.25 0.53 -9.57
CA THR A 432 -14.16 -0.86 -9.11
C THR A 432 -13.44 -0.98 -7.76
N ILE A 433 -12.38 -0.21 -7.53
CA ILE A 433 -11.68 -0.18 -6.24
C ILE A 433 -12.58 0.42 -5.16
N ALA A 434 -13.24 1.56 -5.42
CA ALA A 434 -14.13 2.20 -4.44
C ALA A 434 -15.30 1.29 -4.00
N VAL A 435 -15.94 0.58 -4.95
CA VAL A 435 -16.99 -0.41 -4.66
C VAL A 435 -16.42 -1.62 -3.90
N GLY A 436 -15.22 -2.09 -4.26
CA GLY A 436 -14.54 -3.16 -3.54
C GLY A 436 -14.20 -2.78 -2.09
N SER A 437 -13.70 -1.56 -1.86
CA SER A 437 -13.36 -1.05 -0.54
C SER A 437 -14.57 -0.91 0.37
N THR A 438 -15.70 -0.38 -0.12
CA THR A 438 -16.93 -0.27 0.68
C THR A 438 -17.54 -1.63 0.98
N MET A 439 -17.60 -2.53 -0.01
CA MET A 439 -18.07 -3.91 0.19
C MET A 439 -17.20 -4.69 1.19
N ASN A 440 -15.87 -4.51 1.15
CA ASN A 440 -14.95 -5.09 2.12
C ASN A 440 -15.15 -4.53 3.53
N ALA A 441 -15.35 -3.21 3.68
CA ALA A 441 -15.64 -2.60 4.98
C ALA A 441 -16.93 -3.17 5.60
N TYR A 442 -18.03 -3.23 4.84
CA TYR A 442 -19.28 -3.85 5.32
C TYR A 442 -19.11 -5.33 5.67
N SER A 443 -18.33 -6.07 4.89
CA SER A 443 -18.03 -7.49 5.16
C SER A 443 -17.24 -7.67 6.47
N ILE A 444 -16.25 -6.82 6.73
CA ILE A 444 -15.48 -6.81 7.98
C ILE A 444 -16.40 -6.47 9.17
N PHE A 445 -17.25 -5.46 9.06
CA PHE A 445 -18.21 -5.12 10.11
C PHE A 445 -19.23 -6.23 10.38
N ALA A 446 -19.72 -6.93 9.34
CA ALA A 446 -20.61 -8.08 9.51
C ALA A 446 -19.93 -9.26 10.22
N VAL A 447 -18.66 -9.56 9.91
CA VAL A 447 -17.87 -10.59 10.60
C VAL A 447 -17.61 -10.20 12.06
N LEU A 448 -17.23 -8.94 12.33
CA LEU A 448 -17.04 -8.44 13.69
C LEU A 448 -18.34 -8.43 14.51
N ALA A 449 -19.48 -8.12 13.89
CA ALA A 449 -20.80 -8.21 14.52
C ALA A 449 -21.17 -9.65 14.89
N PHE A 450 -20.82 -10.64 14.07
CA PHE A 450 -21.13 -12.05 14.31
C PHE A 450 -20.21 -12.68 15.38
N ILE A 451 -18.89 -12.43 15.32
CA ILE A 451 -17.92 -13.06 16.22
C ILE A 451 -17.79 -12.29 17.55
N THR A 452 -17.84 -10.96 17.51
CA THR A 452 -17.50 -10.06 18.63
C THR A 452 -18.46 -8.88 18.73
N TRP A 453 -19.77 -9.16 18.82
CA TRP A 453 -20.82 -8.13 18.83
C TRP A 453 -20.61 -6.93 19.79
N PRO A 454 -19.99 -7.04 20.99
CA PRO A 454 -19.79 -5.89 21.88
C PRO A 454 -18.88 -4.81 21.30
N VAL A 455 -18.01 -5.15 20.34
CA VAL A 455 -17.10 -4.18 19.69
C VAL A 455 -17.88 -3.13 18.89
N LEU A 456 -19.14 -3.42 18.50
CA LEU A 456 -20.01 -2.46 17.83
C LEU A 456 -20.30 -1.21 18.67
N PHE A 457 -20.32 -1.32 20.01
CA PHE A 457 -20.48 -0.16 20.90
C PHE A 457 -19.33 0.85 20.81
N VAL A 458 -18.14 0.43 20.36
CA VAL A 458 -16.99 1.31 20.12
C VAL A 458 -16.96 1.78 18.65
N ILE A 459 -17.27 0.88 17.71
CA ILE A 459 -17.25 1.19 16.27
C ILE A 459 -18.32 2.23 15.89
N ILE A 460 -19.55 2.12 16.40
CA ILE A 460 -20.66 3.00 15.97
C ILE A 460 -20.40 4.48 16.34
N PRO A 461 -20.00 4.83 17.59
CA PRO A 461 -19.60 6.20 17.92
C PRO A 461 -18.37 6.68 17.15
N LEU A 462 -17.38 5.80 16.90
CA LEU A 462 -16.17 6.17 16.17
C LEU A 462 -16.48 6.51 14.69
N VAL A 463 -17.32 5.71 14.03
CA VAL A 463 -17.76 5.98 12.65
C VAL A 463 -18.58 7.27 12.58
N TYR A 464 -19.45 7.53 13.56
CA TYR A 464 -20.20 8.79 13.65
C TYR A 464 -19.27 10.01 13.83
N LEU A 465 -18.26 9.91 14.70
CA LEU A 465 -17.24 10.95 14.88
C LEU A 465 -16.47 11.22 13.58
N ILE A 466 -16.05 10.16 12.87
CA ILE A 466 -15.33 10.28 11.59
C ILE A 466 -16.20 10.98 10.54
N ILE A 467 -17.50 10.66 10.46
CA ILE A 467 -18.42 11.30 9.52
C ILE A 467 -18.56 12.80 9.81
N ILE A 468 -18.67 13.21 11.08
CA ILE A 468 -18.69 14.65 11.46
C ILE A 468 -17.38 15.32 11.03
N LEU A 469 -16.24 14.76 11.43
CA LEU A 469 -14.91 15.30 11.13
C LEU A 469 -14.57 15.35 9.63
N GLN A 470 -15.29 14.63 8.78
CA GLN A 470 -15.18 14.67 7.31
C GLN A 470 -16.19 15.59 6.62
N VAL A 471 -17.21 16.08 7.34
CA VAL A 471 -18.19 17.06 6.85
C VAL A 471 -17.75 18.50 7.19
N ASP A 472 -16.97 18.66 8.26
CA ASP A 472 -16.43 19.95 8.71
C ASP A 472 -15.07 20.33 8.04
N THR A 473 -14.64 19.61 6.99
CA THR A 473 -13.36 19.81 6.27
C THR A 473 -13.52 19.90 4.75
#